data_AF-A0A9E4PW95-F1
#
_entry.id   AF-A0A9E4PW95-F1
#
_cell.length_a   1.000
_cell.length_b   1.000
_cell.length_c   1.000
_cell.angle_alpha   90.00
_cell.angle_beta   90.00
_cell.angle_gamma   90.00
#
_symmetry.space_group_name_H-M   'P 1'
#
loop_
_entity.id
_entity.type
_entity.pdbx_description
1 polymer ?
#
loop_
_entity_poly.entity_id
_entity_poly.type
_entity_poly.pdbx_seq_one_letter_code
_entity_poly.pdbx_strand_id
1 'polypeptide(L)' 'MRGTPDTILEILKYLHDRLGTEFVIMHGQASRMSDNANMGLFGKEVLPVVREW' A
#
# COMPACT_ATOMS: atom_id res chain seq x y z
N MET A 1 2.78 -5.32 14.40
CA MET A 1 2.88 -6.03 13.10
C MET A 1 1.77 -5.61 12.13
N ARG A 2 1.41 -4.31 12.05
CA ARG A 2 0.44 -3.80 11.07
C ARG A 2 1.02 -2.55 10.45
N GLY A 3 1.18 -2.55 9.12
CA GLY A 3 1.55 -1.37 8.33
C GLY A 3 2.95 -1.35 7.71
N THR A 4 3.70 -2.46 7.64
CA THR A 4 4.92 -2.49 6.82
C THR A 4 4.58 -2.63 5.34
N PRO A 5 5.42 -2.11 4.42
CA PRO A 5 5.22 -2.21 2.97
C PRO A 5 5.00 -3.64 2.48
N ASP A 6 5.77 -4.61 2.99
CA ASP A 6 5.65 -6.03 2.61
C ASP A 6 4.26 -6.61 2.87
N THR A 7 3.70 -6.35 4.06
CA THR A 7 2.36 -6.83 4.41
C THR A 7 1.29 -6.16 3.56
N ILE A 8 1.49 -4.89 3.16
CA ILE A 8 0.58 -4.19 2.26
C ILE A 8 0.64 -4.82 0.86
N LEU A 9 1.83 -5.12 0.35
CA LEU A 9 2.00 -5.76 -0.96
C LEU A 9 1.37 -7.15 -1.01
N GLU A 10 1.50 -7.96 0.05
CA GLU A 10 0.86 -9.28 0.12
C GLU A 10 -0.67 -9.18 0.00
N ILE A 11 -1.27 -8.22 0.70
CA ILE A 11 -2.71 -7.97 0.64
C ILE A 11 -3.12 -7.49 -0.76
N LEU A 12 -2.40 -6.51 -1.32
CA LEU A 12 -2.73 -5.96 -2.62
C LEU A 12 -2.59 -7.01 -3.73
N LYS A 13 -1.56 -7.86 -3.67
CA LYS A 13 -1.38 -8.97 -4.61
C LYS A 13 -2.50 -10.00 -4.52
N TYR A 14 -2.96 -10.31 -3.31
CA TYR A 14 -4.14 -11.18 -3.15
C TYR A 14 -5.38 -10.56 -3.79
N LEU A 15 -5.64 -9.26 -3.59
CA LEU A 15 -6.79 -8.57 -4.16
C LEU A 15 -6.73 -8.51 -5.70
N HIS A 16 -5.54 -8.27 -6.26
CA HIS A 16 -5.33 -8.27 -7.72
C HIS A 16 -5.50 -9.69 -8.28
N ASP A 17 -4.65 -10.63 -7.87
CA ASP A 17 -4.56 -11.97 -8.49
C ASP A 17 -5.83 -12.81 -8.28
N ARG A 18 -6.53 -12.65 -7.15
CA ARG A 18 -7.68 -13.50 -6.80
C ARG A 18 -9.03 -12.87 -7.12
N LEU A 19 -9.16 -11.56 -6.97
CA LEU A 19 -10.43 -10.87 -7.12
C LEU A 19 -10.50 -10.02 -8.39
N GLY A 20 -9.41 -9.90 -9.15
CA GLY A 20 -9.35 -9.06 -10.35
C GLY A 20 -9.55 -7.58 -10.01
N THR A 21 -9.08 -7.14 -8.85
CA THR A 21 -9.30 -5.77 -8.38
C THR A 21 -8.43 -4.80 -9.18
N GLU A 22 -9.04 -4.03 -10.09
CA GLU A 22 -8.33 -3.04 -10.92
C GLU A 22 -8.03 -1.74 -10.17
N PHE A 23 -8.83 -1.40 -9.15
CA PHE A 23 -8.71 -0.13 -8.43
C PHE A 23 -8.76 -0.34 -6.91
N VAL A 24 -7.75 0.17 -6.21
CA VAL A 24 -7.71 0.20 -4.74
C VAL A 24 -7.52 1.63 -4.26
N ILE A 25 -8.46 2.11 -3.45
CA ILE A 25 -8.36 3.42 -2.78
C ILE A 25 -7.81 3.19 -1.38
N MET A 26 -6.60 3.70 -1.13
CA MET A 26 -5.96 3.60 0.18
C MET A 26 -6.13 4.90 0.96
N HIS A 27 -6.67 4.77 2.18
CA HIS A 27 -6.81 5.88 3.11
C HIS A 27 -5.79 5.72 4.25
N GLY A 28 -4.80 6.60 4.30
CA GLY A 28 -3.90 6.73 5.45
C GLY A 28 -4.59 7.51 6.57
N GLN A 29 -4.78 6.90 7.74
CA GLN A 29 -5.16 7.63 8.96
C GLN A 29 -3.87 8.11 9.65
N ALA A 30 -3.71 9.42 9.75
CA ALA A 30 -2.55 10.06 10.35
C ALA A 30 -2.51 9.86 11.87
N SER A 31 -1.78 8.85 12.36
CA SER A 31 -1.50 8.71 13.79
C SER A 31 -0.20 9.44 14.15
N ARG A 32 -0.28 10.67 14.70
CA ARG A 32 0.76 11.48 15.41
C ARG A 32 2.23 11.52 14.91
N MET A 33 2.58 10.78 13.86
CA MET A 33 3.86 10.73 13.18
C MET A 33 3.63 11.37 11.81
N SER A 34 4.48 12.35 11.51
CA SER A 34 4.36 13.32 10.42
C SER A 34 3.74 12.75 9.14
N ASP A 35 2.68 13.43 8.67
CA ASP A 35 1.86 13.07 7.51
C ASP A 35 2.67 12.70 6.25
N ASN A 36 3.89 13.22 6.12
CA ASN A 36 4.79 12.94 4.99
C ASN A 36 5.51 11.59 5.06
N ALA A 37 5.75 11.04 6.25
CA ALA A 37 6.59 9.84 6.39
C ALA A 37 5.87 8.59 5.87
N ASN A 38 4.59 8.41 6.23
CA ASN A 38 3.82 7.22 5.87
C ASN A 38 3.43 7.22 4.39
N MET A 39 2.98 8.37 3.85
CA MET A 39 2.69 8.52 2.43
C MET A 39 3.97 8.47 1.57
N GLY A 40 5.08 8.99 2.10
CA GLY A 40 6.39 8.91 1.44
C GLY A 40 6.92 7.49 1.34
N LEU A 41 6.80 6.69 2.41
CA LEU A 41 7.19 5.27 2.41
C LEU A 41 6.33 4.48 1.42
N PHE A 42 5.01 4.67 1.47
CA PHE A 42 4.08 4.05 0.55
C PHE A 42 4.41 4.38 -0.92
N GLY A 43 4.68 5.66 -1.21
CA GLY A 43 5.01 6.10 -2.55
C GLY A 43 6.35 5.57 -3.08
N LYS A 44 7.30 5.26 -2.20
CA LYS A 44 8.62 4.73 -2.57
C LYS A 44 8.65 3.21 -2.68
N GLU A 45 7.95 2.51 -1.79
CA GLU A 45 8.12 1.05 -1.63
C GLU A 45 6.92 0.26 -2.15
N VAL A 46 5.72 0.83 -2.17
CA VAL A 46 4.50 0.11 -2.57
C VAL A 46 4.04 0.51 -3.97
N LEU A 47 3.94 1.82 -4.25
CA LEU A 47 3.44 2.30 -5.56
C LEU A 47 4.22 1.76 -6.78
N PRO A 48 5.56 1.69 -6.79
CA PRO A 48 6.28 1.20 -7.96
C PRO A 48 5.96 -0.27 -8.26
N VAL A 49 5.87 -1.10 -7.23
CA VAL A 49 5.59 -2.53 -7.37
C VAL A 49 4.17 -2.76 -7.90
N VAL A 50 3.17 -2.04 -7.36
CA VAL A 50 1.77 -2.18 -7.79
C VAL A 50 1.54 -1.69 -9.22
N ARG A 51 2.34 -0.73 -9.71
CA ARG A 51 2.25 -0.24 -11.11
C ARG A 51 2.73 -1.25 -12.15
N GLU A 52 3.51 -2.24 -11.73
CA GLU A 52 4.00 -3.32 -12.61
C GLU A 52 3.06 -4.51 -12.68
N TRP A 53 2.01 -4.52 -11.84
CA TRP A 53 0.97 -5.56 -11.85
C TRP A 53 -0.19 -5.18 -12.75
#